data_AF-A0A7X7FQZ0-F1
#
_entry.id   AF-A0A7X7FQZ0-F1
#
_cell.length_a   1.000
_cell.length_b   1.000
_cell.length_c   1.000
_cell.angle_alpha   90.00
_cell.angle_beta   90.00
_cell.angle_gamma   90.00
#
_symmetry.space_group_name_H-M   'P 1'
#
loop_
_entity.id
_entity.type
_entity.pdbx_description
1 polymer ?
#
loop_
_entity_poly.entity_id
_entity_poly.type
_entity_poly.pdbx_seq_one_letter_code
_entity_poly.pdbx_strand_id
1 'polypeptide(L)'
;MLSITVLMTTGMLGYAAGPITMYDLRYALRFDAQNPQQVAAAWDHVHAVATLQGIVNREEPSLYVLFAESGGRCIDEYWLGRMSEPGRWLAGRKRVMVPNLAALIGKYKKSIKGAVVYDPAVPATSNLASTIAGVENLIAIRYDRSPGS
;
A
#
# COMPACT_ATOMS: atom_id res chain seq x y z
N MET A 1 23.92 -0.09 -55.41
CA MET A 1 23.09 0.40 -54.30
C MET A 1 22.51 -0.80 -53.56
N LEU A 2 23.14 -1.23 -52.46
CA LEU A 2 22.53 -2.20 -51.55
C LEU A 2 21.69 -1.41 -50.53
N SER A 3 20.38 -1.65 -50.53
CA SER A 3 19.48 -1.12 -49.50
C SER A 3 19.43 -2.15 -48.38
N ILE A 4 19.93 -1.80 -47.19
CA ILE A 4 19.80 -2.60 -45.97
C ILE A 4 18.49 -2.19 -45.31
N THR A 5 17.49 -3.06 -45.38
CA THR A 5 16.24 -2.91 -44.64
C THR A 5 16.44 -3.47 -43.24
N VAL A 6 16.53 -2.59 -42.24
CA VAL A 6 16.52 -2.98 -40.82
C VAL A 6 15.07 -3.23 -40.42
N LEU A 7 14.70 -4.51 -40.27
CA LEU A 7 13.42 -4.92 -39.71
C LEU A 7 13.50 -4.82 -38.18
N MET A 8 13.02 -3.72 -37.60
CA MET A 8 12.80 -3.64 -36.15
C MET A 8 11.59 -4.52 -35.79
N THR A 9 11.84 -5.77 -35.42
CA THR A 9 10.85 -6.58 -34.72
C THR A 9 10.78 -6.09 -33.28
N THR A 10 9.89 -5.14 -33.02
CA THR A 10 9.50 -4.77 -31.65
C THR A 10 8.73 -5.94 -31.05
N GLY A 11 9.46 -6.90 -30.48
CA GLY A 11 8.86 -7.92 -29.63
C GLY A 11 8.30 -7.23 -28.39
N MET A 12 7.00 -6.94 -28.39
CA MET A 12 6.26 -6.72 -27.15
C MET A 12 6.21 -8.06 -26.41
N LEU A 13 7.30 -8.41 -25.73
CA LEU A 13 7.23 -9.31 -24.59
C LEU A 13 6.40 -8.58 -23.56
N GLY A 14 5.07 -8.76 -23.63
CA GLY A 14 4.16 -8.25 -22.63
C GLY A 14 4.56 -8.84 -21.29
N TYR A 15 5.20 -8.03 -20.44
CA TYR A 15 5.38 -8.35 -19.05
C TYR A 15 3.97 -8.53 -18.47
N ALA A 16 3.56 -9.76 -18.24
CA ALA A 16 2.27 -10.07 -17.65
C ALA A 16 2.32 -9.58 -16.20
N ALA A 17 1.92 -8.33 -15.98
CA ALA A 17 2.02 -7.69 -14.69
C ALA A 17 1.24 -8.49 -13.63
N GLY A 18 1.86 -8.69 -12.46
CA GLY A 18 1.40 -9.62 -11.43
C GLY A 18 0.01 -9.26 -10.85
N PRO A 19 -0.63 -10.13 -10.05
CA PRO A 19 -1.88 -9.77 -9.40
C PRO A 19 -1.73 -8.54 -8.49
N ILE A 20 -2.78 -7.73 -8.40
CA ILE A 20 -2.90 -6.64 -7.43
C ILE A 20 -3.40 -7.25 -6.12
N THR A 21 -2.60 -7.12 -5.06
CA THR A 21 -3.03 -7.43 -3.71
C THR A 21 -4.04 -6.38 -3.26
N MET A 22 -5.19 -6.84 -2.81
CA MET A 22 -6.24 -6.02 -2.21
C MET A 22 -6.17 -6.16 -0.70
N TYR A 23 -6.27 -5.04 0.01
CA TYR A 23 -6.34 -5.05 1.47
C TYR A 23 -7.43 -4.10 1.96
N ASP A 24 -8.35 -4.63 2.77
CA ASP A 24 -9.43 -3.86 3.37
C ASP A 24 -8.96 -3.26 4.71
N LEU A 25 -8.75 -1.94 4.71
CA LEU A 25 -8.36 -1.15 5.87
C LEU A 25 -9.53 -0.34 6.45
N ARG A 26 -10.75 -0.48 5.91
CA ARG A 26 -11.92 0.31 6.34
C ARG A 26 -12.30 0.05 7.81
N TYR A 27 -11.88 -1.09 8.37
CA TYR A 27 -12.03 -1.35 9.80
C TYR A 27 -11.30 -0.31 10.67
N ALA A 28 -10.22 0.31 10.18
CA ALA A 28 -9.53 1.40 10.88
C ALA A 28 -10.33 2.72 10.87
N LEU A 29 -11.41 2.83 10.10
CA LEU A 29 -12.37 3.94 10.19
C LEU A 29 -13.46 3.70 11.24
N ARG A 30 -13.48 2.52 11.88
CA ARG A 30 -14.49 2.14 12.89
C ARG A 30 -13.89 2.31 14.28
N PHE A 31 -13.83 3.56 14.74
CA PHE A 31 -13.35 3.91 16.07
C PHE A 31 -14.19 5.02 16.68
N ASP A 32 -14.22 5.10 18.00
CA ASP A 32 -14.73 6.24 18.74
C ASP A 32 -13.63 7.33 18.80
N ALA A 33 -13.91 8.49 18.19
CA ALA A 33 -12.99 9.62 18.18
C ALA A 33 -12.76 10.24 19.58
N GLN A 34 -13.63 9.95 20.55
CA GLN A 34 -13.46 10.36 21.95
C GLN A 34 -12.66 9.33 22.76
N ASN A 35 -12.32 8.17 22.19
CA ASN A 35 -11.51 7.14 22.83
C ASN A 35 -10.05 7.19 22.32
N PRO A 36 -9.10 7.72 23.11
CA PRO A 36 -7.72 7.89 22.66
C PRO A 36 -7.04 6.60 22.25
N GLN A 37 -7.36 5.47 22.89
CA GLN A 37 -6.78 4.16 22.59
C GLN A 37 -7.24 3.64 21.21
N GLN A 38 -8.51 3.86 20.85
CA GLN A 38 -9.00 3.47 19.54
C GLN A 38 -8.47 4.37 18.42
N VAL A 39 -8.36 5.69 18.68
CA VAL A 39 -7.72 6.64 17.74
C VAL A 39 -6.27 6.24 17.47
N ALA A 40 -5.53 5.92 18.53
CA ALA A 40 -4.17 5.42 18.48
C ALA A 40 -4.04 4.14 17.63
N ALA A 41 -4.88 3.14 17.89
CA ALA A 41 -4.87 1.88 17.14
C ALA A 41 -5.24 2.06 15.65
N ALA A 42 -6.21 2.93 15.34
CA ALA A 42 -6.56 3.29 13.98
C ALA A 42 -5.37 3.93 13.24
N TRP A 43 -4.70 4.89 13.91
CA TRP A 43 -3.50 5.54 13.39
C TRP A 43 -2.36 4.55 13.12
N ASP A 44 -2.10 3.62 14.03
CA ASP A 44 -1.02 2.63 13.89
C ASP A 44 -1.22 1.76 12.66
N HIS A 45 -2.43 1.25 12.44
CA HIS A 45 -2.74 0.45 11.27
C HIS A 45 -2.65 1.25 9.97
N VAL A 46 -3.19 2.47 9.96
CA VAL A 46 -3.16 3.32 8.76
C VAL A 46 -1.72 3.70 8.39
N HIS A 47 -0.91 4.12 9.35
CA HIS A 47 0.46 4.55 9.09
C HIS A 47 1.37 3.37 8.67
N ALA A 48 1.24 2.21 9.33
CA ALA A 48 1.99 1.02 8.95
C ALA A 48 1.64 0.54 7.54
N VAL A 49 0.35 0.52 7.18
CA VAL A 49 -0.11 0.09 5.85
C VAL A 49 0.26 1.11 4.78
N ALA A 50 0.16 2.42 5.06
CA ALA A 50 0.55 3.46 4.11
C ALA A 50 2.05 3.41 3.78
N THR A 51 2.90 3.23 4.78
CA THR A 51 4.36 3.07 4.54
C THR A 51 4.68 1.79 3.79
N LEU A 52 4.03 0.67 4.12
CA LEU A 52 4.13 -0.56 3.32
C LEU A 52 3.72 -0.33 1.86
N GLN A 53 2.59 0.33 1.64
CA GLN A 53 2.06 0.61 0.31
C GLN A 53 3.06 1.42 -0.51
N GLY A 54 3.68 2.44 0.08
CA GLY A 54 4.73 3.22 -0.58
C GLY A 54 5.93 2.37 -1.01
N ILE A 55 6.36 1.43 -0.16
CA ILE A 55 7.48 0.53 -0.46
C ILE A 55 7.15 -0.40 -1.63
N VAL A 56 6.01 -1.08 -1.56
CA VAL A 56 5.70 -2.16 -2.52
C VAL A 56 5.16 -1.63 -3.85
N ASN A 57 4.67 -0.38 -3.89
CA ASN A 57 4.20 0.26 -5.11
C ASN A 57 5.24 1.16 -5.79
N ARG A 58 6.50 1.16 -5.34
CA ARG A 58 7.54 2.07 -5.87
C ARG A 58 7.76 1.91 -7.38
N GLU A 59 7.82 0.66 -7.85
CA GLU A 59 8.11 0.34 -9.25
C GLU A 59 6.86 -0.02 -10.05
N GLU A 60 5.90 -0.68 -9.42
CA GLU A 60 4.65 -1.10 -10.08
C GLU A 60 3.48 -1.21 -9.09
N PRO A 61 2.21 -1.09 -9.58
CA PRO A 61 1.03 -1.31 -8.75
C PRO A 61 1.00 -2.75 -8.23
N SER A 62 1.21 -2.90 -6.92
CA SER A 62 1.28 -4.21 -6.25
C SER A 62 0.24 -4.34 -5.14
N LEU A 63 -0.01 -3.28 -4.39
CA LEU A 63 -0.94 -3.22 -3.26
C LEU A 63 -1.96 -2.09 -3.46
N TYR A 64 -3.23 -2.44 -3.42
CA TYR A 64 -4.34 -1.51 -3.43
C TYR A 64 -5.12 -1.61 -2.12
N VAL A 65 -5.20 -0.49 -1.40
CA VAL A 65 -5.83 -0.40 -0.08
C VAL A 65 -7.23 0.16 -0.25
N LEU A 66 -8.23 -0.51 0.34
CA LEU A 66 -9.57 0.02 0.49
C LEU A 66 -9.66 0.73 1.83
N PHE A 67 -9.89 2.03 1.81
CA PHE A 67 -9.89 2.88 3.00
C PHE A 67 -10.92 4.00 2.91
N ALA A 68 -10.94 4.78 1.83
CA ALA A 68 -11.79 5.95 1.67
C ALA A 68 -13.27 5.56 1.48
N GLU A 69 -14.12 6.04 2.40
CA GLU A 69 -15.57 5.91 2.32
C GLU A 69 -16.26 7.28 2.33
N SER A 70 -17.32 7.41 1.53
CA SER A 70 -18.18 8.60 1.55
C SER A 70 -19.61 8.25 1.15
N GLY A 71 -20.58 8.71 1.95
CA GLY A 71 -22.00 8.46 1.71
C GLY A 71 -22.36 6.96 1.64
N GLY A 72 -21.71 6.13 2.46
CA GLY A 72 -21.94 4.67 2.48
C GLY A 72 -21.31 3.91 1.31
N ARG A 73 -20.45 4.53 0.51
CA ARG A 73 -19.77 3.91 -0.64
C ARG A 73 -18.26 3.88 -0.44
N CYS A 74 -17.63 2.79 -0.89
CA CYS A 74 -16.18 2.68 -0.99
C CYS A 74 -15.68 3.46 -2.22
N ILE A 75 -15.00 4.56 -2.00
CA ILE A 75 -14.50 5.44 -3.08
C ILE A 75 -13.32 4.78 -3.81
N ASP A 76 -12.53 3.98 -3.11
CA ASP A 76 -11.41 3.26 -3.72
C ASP A 76 -11.87 2.18 -4.70
N GLU A 77 -13.00 1.51 -4.43
CA GLU A 77 -13.57 0.54 -5.37
C GLU A 77 -13.97 1.19 -6.71
N TYR A 78 -14.50 2.42 -6.66
CA TYR A 78 -14.83 3.19 -7.84
C TYR A 78 -13.58 3.47 -8.70
N TRP A 79 -12.52 4.02 -8.09
CA TRP A 79 -11.29 4.35 -8.81
C TRP A 79 -10.58 3.10 -9.34
N LEU A 80 -10.55 2.03 -8.55
CA LEU A 80 -10.02 0.74 -9.00
C LEU A 80 -10.82 0.19 -10.20
N GLY A 81 -12.15 0.31 -10.17
CA GLY A 81 -13.01 -0.03 -11.31
C GLY A 81 -12.60 0.74 -12.56
N ARG A 82 -12.52 2.07 -12.45
CA ARG A 82 -12.14 2.96 -13.55
C ARG A 82 -10.76 2.64 -14.13
N MET A 83 -9.79 2.33 -13.28
CA MET A 83 -8.43 1.98 -13.71
C MET A 83 -8.31 0.57 -14.29
N SER A 84 -9.28 -0.32 -14.03
CA SER A 84 -9.29 -1.70 -14.54
C SER A 84 -10.11 -1.90 -15.82
N GLU A 85 -10.76 -0.87 -16.35
CA GLU A 85 -11.47 -0.96 -17.62
C GLU A 85 -10.52 -1.34 -18.78
N PRO A 86 -11.01 -1.97 -19.87
CA PRO A 86 -10.18 -2.33 -21.01
C PRO A 86 -9.34 -1.15 -21.54
N GLY A 87 -8.05 -1.39 -21.76
CA GLY A 87 -7.10 -0.36 -22.23
C GLY A 87 -6.65 0.65 -21.16
N ARG A 88 -7.07 0.52 -19.90
CA ARG A 88 -6.59 1.34 -18.78
C ARG A 88 -5.42 0.69 -18.05
N TRP A 89 -4.83 1.44 -17.12
CA TRP A 89 -3.59 1.10 -16.44
C TRP A 89 -3.58 -0.28 -15.77
N LEU A 90 -4.71 -0.67 -15.16
CA LEU A 90 -4.85 -1.92 -14.41
C LEU A 90 -5.73 -2.94 -15.16
N ALA A 91 -5.91 -2.77 -16.47
CA ALA A 91 -6.73 -3.67 -17.29
C ALA A 91 -6.20 -5.11 -17.23
N GLY A 92 -7.11 -6.08 -17.03
CA GLY A 92 -6.77 -7.51 -17.01
C GLY A 92 -5.96 -7.98 -15.78
N ARG A 93 -5.59 -7.09 -14.86
CA ARG A 93 -4.86 -7.45 -13.63
C ARG A 93 -5.79 -8.20 -12.67
N LYS A 94 -5.41 -9.41 -12.28
CA LYS A 94 -6.13 -10.18 -11.24
C LYS A 94 -6.06 -9.44 -9.90
N ARG A 95 -7.11 -9.51 -9.09
CA ARG A 95 -7.19 -8.92 -7.75
C ARG A 95 -7.21 -10.02 -6.70
N VAL A 96 -6.42 -9.92 -5.64
CA VAL A 96 -6.29 -10.95 -4.61
C VAL A 96 -6.44 -10.33 -3.22
N MET A 97 -7.53 -10.67 -2.53
CA MET A 97 -7.77 -10.18 -1.17
C MET A 97 -6.88 -10.88 -0.14
N VAL A 98 -6.32 -10.10 0.78
CA VAL A 98 -5.54 -10.59 1.92
C VAL A 98 -6.34 -10.40 3.21
N PRO A 99 -6.43 -11.42 4.07
CA PRO A 99 -7.44 -11.45 5.13
C PRO A 99 -7.14 -10.55 6.33
N ASN A 100 -5.87 -10.22 6.60
CA ASN A 100 -5.47 -9.44 7.77
C ASN A 100 -4.07 -8.82 7.60
N LEU A 101 -3.70 -7.93 8.52
CA LEU A 101 -2.44 -7.20 8.51
C LEU A 101 -1.22 -8.14 8.56
N ALA A 102 -1.27 -9.19 9.39
CA ALA A 102 -0.17 -10.15 9.50
C ALA A 102 0.07 -10.89 8.18
N ALA A 103 -0.99 -11.31 7.48
CA ALA A 103 -0.89 -11.93 6.16
C ALA A 103 -0.36 -10.94 5.12
N LEU A 104 -0.72 -9.65 5.21
CA LEU A 104 -0.22 -8.60 4.32
C LEU A 104 1.28 -8.38 4.49
N ILE A 105 1.74 -8.20 5.73
CA ILE A 105 3.16 -8.05 6.05
C ILE A 105 3.92 -9.32 5.65
N GLY A 106 3.37 -10.50 5.95
CA GLY A 106 3.95 -11.79 5.57
C GLY A 106 4.14 -11.93 4.06
N LYS A 107 3.15 -11.49 3.27
CA LYS A 107 3.21 -11.49 1.80
C LYS A 107 4.36 -10.63 1.27
N TYR A 108 4.61 -9.46 1.87
CA TYR A 108 5.62 -8.51 1.42
C TYR A 108 6.91 -8.53 2.26
N LYS A 109 7.12 -9.58 3.06
CA LYS A 109 8.27 -9.69 3.97
C LYS A 109 9.62 -9.45 3.29
N LYS A 110 9.78 -9.88 2.03
CA LYS A 110 11.03 -9.70 1.27
C LYS A 110 11.29 -8.24 0.85
N SER A 111 10.25 -7.42 0.82
CA SER A 111 10.33 -5.99 0.48
C SER A 111 10.59 -5.11 1.71
N ILE A 112 10.52 -5.67 2.92
CA ILE A 112 10.65 -4.95 4.19
C ILE A 112 11.97 -5.33 4.85
N LYS A 113 12.77 -4.34 5.27
CA LYS A 113 14.06 -4.54 5.96
C LYS A 113 13.97 -4.44 7.49
N GLY A 114 12.84 -3.98 8.02
CA GLY A 114 12.63 -3.78 9.44
C GLY A 114 11.55 -2.74 9.73
N ALA A 115 11.67 -2.08 10.87
CA ALA A 115 10.77 -1.01 11.28
C ALA A 115 11.54 0.24 11.72
N VAL A 116 10.91 1.40 11.56
CA VAL A 116 11.34 2.67 12.14
C VAL A 116 10.32 3.09 13.19
N VAL A 117 10.79 3.25 14.43
CA VAL A 117 9.94 3.60 15.58
C VAL A 117 10.01 5.10 15.81
N TYR A 118 8.86 5.75 15.99
CA TYR A 118 8.79 7.19 16.26
C TYR A 118 8.02 7.50 17.55
N ASP A 119 8.40 8.57 18.24
CA ASP A 119 7.74 9.03 19.46
C ASP A 119 6.57 9.96 19.13
N PRO A 120 5.30 9.57 19.39
CA PRO A 120 4.15 10.43 19.11
C PRO A 120 4.09 11.70 19.97
N ALA A 121 4.84 11.76 21.08
CA ALA A 121 4.92 12.96 21.93
C ALA A 121 5.84 14.04 21.35
N VAL A 122 6.68 13.69 20.37
CA VAL A 122 7.58 14.64 19.69
C VAL A 122 6.99 15.02 18.33
N PRO A 123 6.77 16.32 18.06
CA PRO A 123 6.19 16.77 16.81
C PRO A 123 6.95 16.28 15.57
N ALA A 124 6.20 15.95 14.52
CA ALA A 124 6.70 15.60 13.18
C ALA A 124 7.60 14.34 13.09
N THR A 125 7.84 13.60 14.17
CA THR A 125 8.61 12.34 14.13
C THR A 125 7.92 11.26 13.31
N SER A 126 6.58 11.27 13.27
CA SER A 126 5.81 10.40 12.38
C SER A 126 6.15 10.65 10.90
N ASN A 127 6.22 11.91 10.48
CA ASN A 127 6.57 12.29 9.12
C ASN A 127 8.02 11.91 8.78
N LEU A 128 8.95 12.16 9.70
CA LEU A 128 10.34 11.73 9.55
C LEU A 128 10.45 10.20 9.40
N ALA A 129 9.70 9.46 10.22
CA ALA A 129 9.60 8.01 10.10
C ALA A 129 9.01 7.58 8.76
N SER A 130 8.01 8.27 8.21
CA SER A 130 7.49 7.98 6.86
C SER A 130 8.56 8.18 5.78
N THR A 131 9.38 9.23 5.88
CA THR A 131 10.49 9.47 4.95
C THR A 131 11.54 8.37 5.04
N ILE A 132 11.99 8.04 6.27
CA ILE A 132 12.96 6.96 6.50
C ILE A 132 12.41 5.62 6.01
N ALA A 133 11.14 5.32 6.29
CA ALA A 133 10.45 4.12 5.81
C ALA A 133 10.54 3.97 4.29
N GLY A 134 10.27 5.06 3.56
CA GLY A 134 10.36 5.10 2.11
C GLY A 134 11.77 4.90 1.57
N VAL A 135 12.80 5.44 2.22
CA VAL A 135 14.21 5.33 1.78
C VAL A 135 14.80 3.97 2.13
N GLU A 136 14.61 3.51 3.36
CA GLU A 136 15.28 2.34 3.92
C GLU A 136 14.46 1.05 3.78
N ASN A 137 13.23 1.14 3.24
CA ASN A 137 12.28 0.03 3.17
C ASN A 137 11.91 -0.50 4.56
N LEU A 138 11.55 0.40 5.47
CA LEU A 138 11.13 0.09 6.83
C LEU A 138 9.63 0.38 7.00
N ILE A 139 8.96 -0.31 7.91
CA ILE A 139 7.58 0.04 8.30
C ILE A 139 7.62 1.04 9.45
N ALA A 140 6.85 2.13 9.36
CA ALA A 140 6.73 3.08 10.46
C ALA A 140 5.81 2.52 11.55
N ILE A 141 6.29 2.55 12.80
CA ILE A 141 5.56 2.07 13.98
C ILE A 141 5.60 3.15 15.06
N ARG A 142 4.44 3.45 15.65
CA ARG A 142 4.35 4.39 16.77
C ARG A 142 4.95 3.76 18.01
N TYR A 143 5.71 4.53 18.77
CA TYR A 143 6.15 4.11 20.08
C TYR A 143 4.97 4.08 21.06
N ASP A 144 4.68 2.91 21.60
CA ASP A 144 3.65 2.70 22.62
C ASP A 144 4.13 1.57 23.56
N ARG A 145 3.94 1.79 24.87
CA ARG A 145 4.40 0.89 25.95
C ARG A 145 3.26 0.06 26.54
N SER A 146 2.04 0.26 26.07
CA SER A 146 0.89 -0.48 26.56
C SER A 146 1.02 -1.97 26.24
N PRO A 147 0.55 -2.87 27.12
CA PRO A 147 0.60 -4.30 26.85
C PRO A 147 -0.12 -4.65 25.54
N GLY A 148 0.56 -5.38 24.65
CA GLY A 148 0.01 -5.77 23.35
C GLY A 148 0.18 -4.73 22.24
N SER A 149 0.92 -3.64 22.51
CA SER A 149 1.47 -2.73 21.50
C SER A 149 2.67 -3.31 20.76
#